data_AF-A0AAW7F7A9-F1
#
_entry.id   AF-A0AAW7F7A9-F1
#
_cell.length_a   1.000
_cell.length_b   1.000
_cell.length_c   1.000
_cell.angle_alpha   90.00
_cell.angle_beta   90.00
_cell.angle_gamma   90.00
#
_symmetry.space_group_name_H-M   'P 1'
#
loop_
_entity.id
_entity.type
_entity.pdbx_description
1 polymer ?
#
loop_
_entity_poly.entity_id
_entity_poly.type
_entity_poly.pdbx_seq_one_letter_code
_entity_poly.pdbx_strand_id
1 'polypeptide(L)'
;IERSPEQYFRRYNAKFPARGGARKDSGHNLTPTEQKQALKALRERWERTHNAHMKRYGFEQGFIDSRSLKTQGIDRKPEQHLGFEAAGRLDDSQRQDIKDSRTFSVVDVPEQAKHIDHSDRSWMNASGIEVNRKELVRSLTHDISQQYGREMAARVTKQGNVEIERVKSLSRGFSISR
;
A
#
# COMPACT_ATOMS: atom_id res chain seq x y z
N ILE A 1 3.21 46.82 2.51
CA ILE A 1 4.29 47.37 1.65
C ILE A 1 4.08 46.81 0.27
N GLU A 2 3.52 47.62 -0.62
CA GLU A 2 3.43 47.30 -2.04
C GLU A 2 4.84 47.30 -2.64
N ARG A 3 5.13 46.37 -3.54
CA ARG A 3 6.46 46.19 -4.15
C ARG A 3 6.30 45.85 -5.64
N SER A 4 7.19 46.34 -6.48
CA SER A 4 7.25 45.90 -7.88
C SER A 4 7.69 44.42 -7.97
N PRO A 5 7.37 43.70 -9.06
CA PRO A 5 7.81 42.32 -9.26
C PRO A 5 9.33 42.14 -9.13
N GLU A 6 10.12 43.06 -9.67
CA GLU A 6 11.59 43.03 -9.63
C GLU A 6 12.12 43.21 -8.20
N GLN A 7 11.42 43.99 -7.38
CA GLN A 7 11.78 44.20 -5.99
C GLN A 7 11.32 43.04 -5.11
N TYR A 8 10.16 42.46 -5.38
CA TYR A 8 9.51 41.48 -4.50
C TYR A 8 10.41 40.28 -4.14
N PHE A 9 11.15 39.75 -5.13
CA PHE A 9 12.00 38.57 -4.96
C PHE A 9 13.44 38.89 -4.53
N ARG A 10 13.81 40.16 -4.34
CA ARG A 10 15.13 40.52 -3.79
C ARG A 10 15.28 40.03 -2.35
N ARG A 11 16.51 39.99 -1.84
CA ARG A 11 16.77 39.67 -0.43
C ARG A 11 16.05 40.68 0.48
N TYR A 12 15.45 40.17 1.56
CA TYR A 12 14.80 41.01 2.56
C TYR A 12 15.82 41.89 3.30
N ASN A 13 15.51 43.17 3.46
CA ASN A 13 16.31 44.11 4.23
C ASN A 13 15.61 44.42 5.56
N ALA A 14 16.13 43.88 6.67
CA ALA A 14 15.53 44.02 8.00
C ALA A 14 15.53 45.46 8.52
N LYS A 15 16.56 46.26 8.19
CA LYS A 15 16.69 47.65 8.63
C LYS A 15 15.77 48.58 7.84
N PHE A 16 15.58 48.31 6.55
CA PHE A 16 14.71 49.09 5.66
C PHE A 16 13.84 48.16 4.81
N PRO A 17 12.73 47.62 5.36
CA PRO A 17 11.86 46.65 4.69
C PRO A 17 11.29 47.13 3.34
N ALA A 18 11.15 48.44 3.16
CA ALA A 18 10.68 49.08 1.93
C ALA A 18 11.75 49.13 0.82
N ARG A 19 13.03 48.91 1.13
CA ARG A 19 14.16 48.95 0.17
C ARG A 19 14.68 47.55 -0.22
N GLY A 20 14.13 46.50 0.38
CA GLY A 20 14.42 45.10 0.07
C GLY A 20 13.22 44.37 -0.53
N GLY A 21 13.38 43.07 -0.79
CA GLY A 21 12.27 42.22 -1.18
C GLY A 21 11.39 41.79 -0.01
N ALA A 22 10.39 40.96 -0.28
CA ALA A 22 9.49 40.45 0.73
C ALA A 22 10.22 39.53 1.71
N ARG A 23 9.92 39.66 3.01
CA ARG A 23 10.42 38.71 4.02
C ARG A 23 9.77 37.36 3.74
N LYS A 24 10.60 36.34 3.54
CA LYS A 24 10.11 34.95 3.45
C LYS A 24 9.58 34.53 4.81
N ASP A 25 8.42 33.88 4.81
CA ASP A 25 7.99 33.12 5.97
C ASP A 25 8.81 31.83 5.99
N SER A 26 9.90 31.84 6.75
CA SER A 26 10.86 30.74 6.78
C SER A 26 10.52 29.68 7.82
N GLY A 27 9.37 29.79 8.51
CA GLY A 27 8.95 28.86 9.58
C GLY A 27 9.84 28.87 10.84
N HIS A 28 11.04 29.46 10.77
CA HIS A 28 12.03 29.54 11.86
C HIS A 28 11.61 30.43 13.04
N ASN A 29 10.51 31.18 12.94
CA ASN A 29 10.03 32.02 14.04
C ASN A 29 9.13 31.26 15.02
N LEU A 30 8.81 29.99 14.74
CA LEU A 30 7.94 29.15 15.57
C LEU A 30 8.76 28.11 16.32
N THR A 31 8.44 27.89 17.58
CA THR A 31 8.95 26.77 18.37
C THR A 31 8.47 25.43 17.77
N PRO A 32 9.16 24.29 18.01
CA PRO A 32 8.72 22.99 17.53
C PRO A 32 7.27 22.63 17.91
N THR A 33 6.83 23.05 19.10
CA THR A 33 5.46 22.86 19.58
C THR A 33 4.46 23.66 18.75
N GLU A 34 4.73 24.94 18.50
CA GLU A 34 3.87 25.79 17.67
C GLU A 34 3.84 25.32 16.22
N GLN A 35 4.97 24.84 15.68
CA GLN A 35 5.01 24.23 14.34
C GLN A 35 4.10 23.00 14.27
N LYS A 36 4.15 22.12 15.29
CA LYS A 36 3.29 20.94 15.37
C LYS A 36 1.81 21.32 15.45
N GLN A 37 1.46 22.33 16.24
CA GLN A 37 0.09 22.85 16.34
C GLN A 37 -0.38 23.47 15.02
N ALA A 38 0.46 24.30 14.38
CA ALA A 38 0.18 24.91 13.10
C ALA A 38 -0.06 23.86 12.00
N LEU A 39 0.76 22.81 11.98
CA LEU A 39 0.60 21.68 11.05
C LEU A 39 -0.72 20.93 11.30
N LYS A 40 -1.06 20.67 12.56
CA LYS A 40 -2.34 20.03 12.92
C LYS A 40 -3.52 20.88 12.47
N ALA A 41 -3.51 22.18 12.76
CA ALA A 41 -4.55 23.12 12.33
C ALA A 41 -4.64 23.21 10.79
N LEU A 42 -3.51 23.15 10.07
CA LEU A 42 -3.51 23.11 8.62
C LEU A 42 -4.19 21.84 8.09
N ARG A 43 -3.87 20.68 8.64
CA ARG A 43 -4.48 19.40 8.26
C ARG A 43 -5.98 19.39 8.55
N GLU A 44 -6.41 19.92 9.70
CA GLU A 44 -7.83 20.04 10.06
C GLU A 44 -8.60 20.97 9.11
N ARG A 45 -8.00 22.11 8.72
CA ARG A 45 -8.61 23.01 7.73
C ARG A 45 -8.75 22.32 6.37
N TRP A 46 -7.72 21.60 5.95
CA TRP A 46 -7.74 20.86 4.69
C TRP A 46 -8.83 19.78 4.68
N GLU A 47 -8.88 18.96 5.74
CA GLU A 47 -9.93 17.95 5.94
C GLU A 47 -11.32 18.55 5.82
N ARG A 48 -11.58 19.62 6.57
CA ARG A 48 -12.89 20.28 6.60
C ARG A 48 -13.29 20.79 5.22
N THR A 49 -12.37 21.49 4.54
CA THR A 49 -12.64 22.04 3.21
C THR A 49 -12.90 20.92 2.20
N HIS A 50 -12.05 19.91 2.14
CA HIS A 50 -12.21 18.76 1.24
C HIS A 50 -13.54 18.05 1.48
N ASN A 51 -13.80 17.65 2.72
CA ASN A 51 -15.01 16.91 3.07
C ASN A 51 -16.29 17.74 2.83
N ALA A 52 -16.25 19.06 3.05
CA ALA A 52 -17.37 19.94 2.73
C ALA A 52 -17.66 19.97 1.22
N HIS A 53 -16.63 20.02 0.38
CA HIS A 53 -16.79 19.94 -1.07
C HIS A 53 -17.30 18.56 -1.51
N MET A 54 -16.77 17.46 -0.95
CA MET A 54 -17.24 16.11 -1.26
C MET A 54 -18.74 15.95 -0.97
N LYS A 55 -19.20 16.42 0.20
CA LYS A 55 -20.63 16.43 0.56
C LYS A 55 -21.47 17.29 -0.38
N ARG A 56 -20.98 18.49 -0.70
CA ARG A 56 -21.70 19.44 -1.58
C ARG A 56 -21.98 18.87 -2.97
N TYR A 57 -21.07 18.04 -3.49
CA TYR A 57 -21.23 17.41 -4.82
C TYR A 57 -21.80 15.98 -4.76
N GLY A 58 -22.27 15.53 -3.60
CA GLY A 58 -22.97 14.23 -3.48
C GLY A 58 -22.06 13.01 -3.54
N PHE A 59 -20.76 13.16 -3.25
CA PHE A 59 -19.87 11.99 -3.14
C PHE A 59 -20.12 11.26 -1.81
N GLU A 60 -20.32 9.95 -1.89
CA GLU A 60 -20.55 9.08 -0.73
C GLU A 60 -19.25 8.48 -0.17
N GLN A 61 -18.15 8.58 -0.90
CA GLN A 61 -16.84 8.01 -0.57
C GLN A 61 -15.70 8.99 -0.86
N GLY A 62 -14.49 8.70 -0.36
CA GLY A 62 -13.31 9.55 -0.58
C GLY A 62 -13.17 10.72 0.41
N PHE A 63 -13.87 10.64 1.54
CA PHE A 63 -13.65 11.53 2.68
C PHE A 63 -12.27 11.28 3.28
N ILE A 64 -11.64 12.36 3.76
CA ILE A 64 -10.35 12.30 4.43
C ILE A 64 -10.53 12.53 5.93
N ASP A 65 -9.65 11.93 6.73
CA ASP A 65 -9.57 12.14 8.17
C ASP A 65 -8.10 12.36 8.52
N SER A 66 -7.81 13.52 9.12
CA SER A 66 -6.45 13.95 9.45
C SER A 66 -5.90 13.35 10.76
N ARG A 67 -6.74 12.66 11.53
CA ARG A 67 -6.36 11.99 12.77
C ARG A 67 -5.53 10.74 12.46
N SER A 68 -4.80 10.24 13.44
CA SER A 68 -4.10 8.96 13.30
C SER A 68 -5.10 7.80 13.28
N LEU A 69 -4.74 6.66 12.67
CA LEU A 69 -5.57 5.44 12.68
C LEU A 69 -6.01 5.05 14.10
N LYS A 70 -5.09 5.11 15.06
CA LYS A 70 -5.38 4.87 16.49
C LYS A 70 -6.45 5.81 17.03
N THR A 71 -6.38 7.10 16.71
CA THR A 71 -7.37 8.11 17.14
C THR A 71 -8.72 7.92 16.46
N GLN A 72 -8.74 7.37 15.24
CA GLN A 72 -9.96 6.99 14.54
C GLN A 72 -10.58 5.70 15.09
N GLY A 73 -9.87 4.97 15.97
CA GLY A 73 -10.30 3.66 16.45
C GLY A 73 -10.09 2.53 15.43
N ILE A 74 -9.28 2.76 14.40
CA ILE A 74 -8.99 1.77 13.37
C ILE A 74 -7.78 0.96 13.78
N ASP A 75 -8.00 -0.32 14.03
CA ASP A 75 -6.95 -1.29 14.38
C ASP A 75 -6.40 -1.97 13.11
N ARG A 76 -5.74 -1.19 12.27
CA ARG A 76 -4.97 -1.69 11.12
C ARG A 76 -3.56 -1.14 11.14
N LYS A 77 -2.61 -1.93 10.65
CA LYS A 77 -1.23 -1.45 10.49
C LYS A 77 -1.20 -0.40 9.37
N PRO A 78 -0.49 0.73 9.55
CA PRO A 78 -0.29 1.69 8.48
C PRO A 78 0.50 1.02 7.34
N GLU A 79 0.21 1.42 6.11
CA GLU A 79 0.97 0.98 4.95
C GLU A 79 2.43 1.44 5.03
N GLN A 80 3.35 0.61 4.54
CA GLN A 80 4.77 0.93 4.49
C GLN A 80 5.06 1.90 3.34
N HIS A 81 5.79 2.99 3.63
CA HIS A 81 6.31 3.87 2.59
C HIS A 81 7.55 3.24 1.93
N LEU A 82 7.42 2.82 0.67
CA LEU A 82 8.47 2.12 -0.08
C LEU A 82 9.58 3.04 -0.63
N GLY A 83 9.52 4.35 -0.40
CA GLY A 83 10.50 5.29 -0.95
C GLY A 83 10.55 5.28 -2.49
N PHE A 84 11.38 6.12 -3.08
CA PHE A 84 11.48 6.20 -4.54
C PHE A 84 12.09 4.92 -5.15
N GLU A 85 13.24 4.47 -4.63
CA GLU A 85 13.95 3.33 -5.19
C GLU A 85 13.18 2.02 -5.06
N ALA A 86 12.64 1.71 -3.88
CA ALA A 86 11.98 0.43 -3.66
C ALA A 86 10.62 0.39 -4.40
N ALA A 87 9.89 1.51 -4.49
CA ALA A 87 8.72 1.60 -5.34
C ALA A 87 9.05 1.40 -6.83
N GLY A 88 10.21 1.91 -7.28
CA GLY A 88 10.68 1.74 -8.67
C GLY A 88 11.04 0.29 -9.02
N ARG A 89 11.44 -0.52 -8.04
CA ARG A 89 11.79 -1.95 -8.20
C ARG A 89 10.58 -2.88 -8.20
N LEU A 90 9.37 -2.38 -7.91
CA LEU A 90 8.16 -3.19 -7.91
C LEU A 90 7.80 -3.61 -9.34
N ASP A 91 7.61 -4.91 -9.54
CA ASP A 91 7.01 -5.45 -10.76
C ASP A 91 5.48 -5.20 -10.81
N ASP A 92 4.87 -5.46 -11.97
CA ASP A 92 3.44 -5.18 -12.17
C ASP A 92 2.54 -6.07 -11.32
N SER A 93 2.96 -7.31 -11.01
CA SER A 93 2.21 -8.22 -10.13
C SER A 93 2.20 -7.69 -8.71
N GLN A 94 3.35 -7.30 -8.18
CA GLN A 94 3.49 -6.72 -6.84
C GLN A 94 2.71 -5.42 -6.70
N ARG A 95 2.68 -4.59 -7.75
CA ARG A 95 1.83 -3.38 -7.78
C ARG A 95 0.36 -3.72 -7.73
N GLN A 96 -0.06 -4.79 -8.41
CA GLN A 96 -1.44 -5.24 -8.42
C GLN A 96 -1.83 -5.82 -7.05
N ASP A 97 -0.99 -6.65 -6.43
CA ASP A 97 -1.21 -7.18 -5.08
C ASP A 97 -1.39 -6.05 -4.04
N ILE A 98 -0.58 -4.98 -4.15
CA ILE A 98 -0.73 -3.77 -3.31
C ILE A 98 -2.07 -3.06 -3.57
N LYS A 99 -2.57 -3.03 -4.80
CA LYS A 99 -3.89 -2.44 -5.09
C LYS A 99 -5.02 -3.32 -4.54
N ASP A 100 -4.92 -4.63 -4.70
CA ASP A 100 -5.96 -5.56 -4.29
C ASP A 100 -6.09 -5.63 -2.76
N SER A 101 -4.96 -5.56 -2.05
CA SER A 101 -4.98 -5.43 -0.58
C SER A 101 -5.64 -4.13 -0.09
N ARG A 102 -5.62 -3.05 -0.88
CA ARG A 102 -6.30 -1.79 -0.55
C ARG A 102 -7.80 -1.87 -0.77
N THR A 103 -8.25 -2.51 -1.85
CA THR A 103 -9.68 -2.62 -2.19
C THR A 103 -10.42 -3.55 -1.22
N PHE A 104 -9.76 -4.59 -0.70
CA PHE A 104 -10.36 -5.57 0.22
C PHE A 104 -10.58 -5.03 1.65
N SER A 105 -10.11 -3.82 1.97
CA SER A 105 -10.15 -3.27 3.35
C SER A 105 -11.36 -2.37 3.66
N VAL A 106 -12.35 -2.29 2.77
CA VAL A 106 -13.54 -1.44 2.96
C VAL A 106 -14.73 -2.20 3.57
N VAL A 107 -14.70 -3.54 3.69
CA VAL A 107 -15.85 -4.30 4.23
C VAL A 107 -15.38 -5.52 5.04
N ASP A 108 -15.79 -5.58 6.31
CA ASP A 108 -15.64 -6.67 7.30
C ASP A 108 -14.25 -7.28 7.58
N VAL A 109 -13.72 -6.98 8.77
CA VAL A 109 -12.70 -7.84 9.42
C VAL A 109 -13.41 -8.72 10.45
N PRO A 110 -13.52 -10.04 10.25
CA PRO A 110 -14.06 -10.92 11.28
C PRO A 110 -13.18 -10.88 12.53
N GLU A 111 -13.84 -10.85 13.69
CA GLU A 111 -13.34 -10.62 15.05
C GLU A 111 -12.20 -11.55 15.54
N GLN A 112 -11.77 -12.50 14.72
CA GLN A 112 -10.86 -13.59 15.06
C GLN A 112 -9.37 -13.20 15.08
N ALA A 113 -8.98 -12.00 14.62
CA ALA A 113 -7.58 -11.59 14.52
C ALA A 113 -6.98 -11.00 15.82
N LYS A 114 -7.73 -10.92 16.92
CA LYS A 114 -7.30 -10.20 18.14
C LYS A 114 -6.40 -10.98 19.09
N HIS A 115 -6.17 -12.28 18.87
CA HIS A 115 -5.32 -13.09 19.75
C HIS A 115 -4.31 -13.91 18.95
N ILE A 116 -3.21 -13.26 18.52
CA ILE A 116 -2.01 -13.98 18.08
C ILE A 116 -0.84 -13.42 18.88
N ASP A 117 -0.29 -14.22 19.78
CA ASP A 117 0.97 -13.94 20.46
C ASP A 117 2.11 -14.04 19.43
N HIS A 118 2.86 -12.95 19.25
CA HIS A 118 3.91 -12.82 18.23
C HIS A 118 5.30 -13.20 18.75
N SER A 119 5.39 -13.82 19.92
CA SER A 119 6.67 -14.24 20.52
C SER A 119 7.23 -15.55 19.95
N ASP A 120 6.46 -16.28 19.14
CA ASP A 120 6.90 -17.53 18.54
C ASP A 120 6.83 -17.49 17.01
N ARG A 121 7.77 -18.20 16.35
CA ARG A 121 7.93 -18.32 14.88
C ARG A 121 6.72 -18.98 14.18
N SER A 122 5.69 -19.32 14.98
CA SER A 122 4.38 -19.84 14.61
C SER A 122 3.49 -18.83 13.85
N TRP A 123 3.79 -17.52 13.87
CA TRP A 123 2.96 -16.53 13.15
C TRP A 123 2.97 -16.70 11.63
N MET A 124 3.96 -17.42 11.06
CA MET A 124 3.93 -17.83 9.66
C MET A 124 2.83 -18.87 9.35
N ASN A 125 2.38 -19.64 10.36
CA ASN A 125 1.33 -20.65 10.21
C ASN A 125 -0.08 -20.05 10.46
N ALA A 126 -0.17 -18.91 11.17
CA ALA A 126 -1.44 -18.32 11.60
C ALA A 126 -2.01 -17.25 10.65
N SER A 127 -1.34 -16.96 9.53
CA SER A 127 -1.77 -15.94 8.57
C SER A 127 -2.94 -16.39 7.67
N GLY A 128 -3.49 -17.59 7.84
CA GLY A 128 -4.66 -18.07 7.09
C GLY A 128 -4.47 -18.24 5.59
N ILE A 129 -3.28 -17.93 5.04
CA ILE A 129 -2.89 -18.21 3.66
C ILE A 129 -2.07 -19.52 3.65
N GLU A 130 -2.61 -20.57 4.25
CA GLU A 130 -2.39 -21.90 3.70
C GLU A 130 -3.46 -22.10 2.62
N VAL A 131 -3.31 -21.40 1.48
CA VAL A 131 -3.82 -22.00 0.25
C VAL A 131 -3.04 -23.29 0.15
N ASN A 132 -3.69 -24.42 0.46
CA ASN A 132 -3.07 -25.72 0.61
C ASN A 132 -2.13 -25.91 -0.58
N ARG A 133 -0.83 -25.64 -0.37
CA ARG A 133 0.14 -25.48 -1.47
C ARG A 133 0.17 -26.75 -2.30
N LYS A 134 -0.11 -27.89 -1.65
CA LYS A 134 -0.26 -29.19 -2.27
C LYS A 134 -1.50 -29.26 -3.16
N GLU A 135 -2.63 -28.69 -2.76
CA GLU A 135 -3.84 -28.65 -3.61
C GLU A 135 -3.77 -27.67 -4.77
N LEU A 136 -3.20 -26.48 -4.57
CA LEU A 136 -2.96 -25.55 -5.68
C LEU A 136 -2.00 -26.17 -6.71
N VAL A 137 -0.89 -26.76 -6.24
CA VAL A 137 0.04 -27.49 -7.12
C VAL A 137 -0.65 -28.69 -7.78
N ARG A 138 -1.53 -29.41 -7.07
CA ARG A 138 -2.30 -30.53 -7.64
C ARG A 138 -3.28 -30.07 -8.72
N SER A 139 -4.01 -28.97 -8.50
CA SER A 139 -4.94 -28.38 -9.48
C SER A 139 -4.20 -27.94 -10.74
N LEU A 140 -3.11 -27.16 -10.58
CA LEU A 140 -2.31 -26.68 -11.70
C LEU A 140 -1.68 -27.84 -12.50
N THR A 141 -1.18 -28.88 -11.81
CA THR A 141 -0.64 -30.06 -12.48
C THR A 141 -1.72 -30.85 -13.23
N HIS A 142 -2.95 -30.88 -12.69
CA HIS A 142 -4.11 -31.49 -13.36
C HIS A 142 -4.49 -30.73 -14.62
N ASP A 143 -4.62 -29.39 -14.56
CA ASP A 143 -4.98 -28.55 -15.71
C ASP A 143 -3.94 -28.65 -16.83
N ILE A 144 -2.65 -28.64 -16.48
CA ILE A 144 -1.55 -28.86 -17.43
C ILE A 144 -1.71 -30.26 -18.07
N SER A 145 -1.97 -31.30 -17.28
CA SER A 145 -2.15 -32.65 -17.81
C SER A 145 -3.37 -32.77 -18.75
N GLN A 146 -4.45 -32.04 -18.48
CA GLN A 146 -5.63 -31.96 -19.35
C GLN A 146 -5.32 -31.26 -20.68
N GLN A 147 -4.61 -30.12 -20.63
CA GLN A 147 -4.20 -29.39 -21.83
C GLN A 147 -3.33 -30.23 -22.77
N TYR A 148 -2.41 -31.02 -22.21
CA TYR A 148 -1.53 -31.90 -22.98
C TYR A 148 -2.15 -33.28 -23.27
N GLY A 149 -3.35 -33.57 -22.76
CA GLY A 149 -4.05 -34.84 -22.92
C GLY A 149 -3.29 -36.05 -22.34
N ARG A 150 -2.38 -35.83 -21.39
CA ARG A 150 -1.51 -36.86 -20.79
C ARG A 150 -0.89 -36.36 -19.48
N GLU A 151 -0.45 -37.27 -18.63
CA GLU A 151 0.15 -36.92 -17.34
C GLU A 151 1.47 -36.12 -17.49
N MET A 152 1.47 -34.92 -16.91
CA MET A 152 2.60 -33.99 -16.88
C MET A 152 3.00 -33.71 -15.43
N ALA A 153 4.27 -33.41 -15.20
CA ALA A 153 4.78 -32.99 -13.88
C ALA A 153 5.69 -31.77 -14.02
N ALA A 154 5.63 -30.88 -13.03
CA ALA A 154 6.52 -29.73 -12.94
C ALA A 154 7.71 -30.04 -12.03
N ARG A 155 8.92 -29.75 -12.49
CA ARG A 155 10.17 -29.87 -11.73
C ARG A 155 10.81 -28.50 -11.60
N VAL A 156 11.31 -28.19 -10.40
CA VAL A 156 12.08 -26.96 -10.17
C VAL A 156 13.57 -27.29 -10.31
N THR A 157 14.27 -26.57 -11.18
CA THR A 157 15.72 -26.70 -11.35
C THR A 157 16.48 -26.08 -10.18
N LYS A 158 17.77 -26.41 -10.04
CA LYS A 158 18.64 -25.80 -9.01
C LYS A 158 18.77 -24.28 -9.14
N GLN A 159 18.45 -23.74 -10.31
CA GLN A 159 18.47 -22.30 -10.62
C GLN A 159 17.11 -21.62 -10.37
N GLY A 160 16.10 -22.36 -9.89
CA GLY A 160 14.77 -21.83 -9.58
C GLY A 160 13.79 -21.80 -10.76
N ASN A 161 14.19 -22.29 -11.94
CA ASN A 161 13.29 -22.36 -13.10
C ASN A 161 12.35 -23.56 -12.99
N VAL A 162 11.12 -23.43 -13.49
CA VAL A 162 10.14 -24.51 -13.53
C VAL A 162 10.14 -25.15 -14.92
N GLU A 163 10.45 -26.44 -15.00
CA GLU A 163 10.41 -27.24 -16.22
C GLU A 163 9.25 -28.21 -16.15
N ILE A 164 8.46 -28.29 -17.23
CA ILE A 164 7.32 -29.21 -17.33
C ILE A 164 7.77 -30.45 -18.12
N GLU A 165 7.81 -31.59 -17.47
CA GLU A 165 8.25 -32.86 -18.06
C GLU A 165 7.08 -33.84 -18.17
N ARG A 166 7.17 -34.72 -19.18
CA ARG A 166 6.26 -35.85 -19.31
C ARG A 166 6.60 -36.91 -18.27
N VAL A 167 5.60 -37.37 -17.52
CA VAL A 167 5.77 -38.52 -16.63
C VAL A 167 5.85 -39.80 -17.48
N LYS A 168 6.94 -40.57 -17.33
CA LYS A 168 7.07 -41.90 -17.96
C LYS A 168 6.19 -42.88 -17.19
N SER A 169 4.97 -43.09 -17.66
CA SER A 169 4.00 -43.99 -17.00
C SER A 169 4.43 -45.46 -17.09
N LEU A 170 4.61 -46.14 -15.95
CA LEU A 170 4.56 -47.60 -15.85
C LEU A 170 3.08 -48.01 -15.77
N SER A 171 2.52 -48.42 -16.91
CA SER A 171 1.24 -49.13 -17.07
C SER A 171 0.12 -48.81 -16.07
N ARG A 172 -0.51 -47.64 -16.18
CA ARG A 172 -1.95 -47.41 -15.90
C ARG A 172 -2.35 -46.10 -16.59
N GLY A 173 -3.33 -46.16 -17.48
CA GLY A 173 -3.71 -45.06 -18.36
C GLY A 173 -4.24 -43.84 -17.59
N PHE A 174 -3.83 -42.65 -18.00
CA PHE A 174 -4.40 -41.38 -17.55
C PHE A 174 -5.85 -41.29 -18.08
N SER A 175 -6.84 -41.36 -17.19
CA SER A 175 -8.26 -41.28 -17.54
C SER A 175 -8.75 -39.85 -17.32
N ILE A 176 -9.24 -39.23 -18.40
CA ILE A 176 -9.90 -37.92 -18.35
C ILE A 176 -11.35 -38.17 -17.92
N SER A 177 -11.70 -37.89 -16.66
CA SER A 177 -13.11 -37.76 -16.28
C SER A 177 -13.67 -36.44 -16.79
N ARG A 178 -14.86 -36.51 -17.38
CA ARG A 178 -15.59 -35.42 -18.02
C ARG A 178 -16.46 -34.66 -17.02
#